data_AF-A0A8H7QC57-F1
#
_entry.id   AF-A0A8H7QC57-F1
#
_cell.length_a   1.000
_cell.length_b   1.000
_cell.length_c   1.000
_cell.angle_alpha   90.00
_cell.angle_beta   90.00
_cell.angle_gamma   90.00
#
_symmetry.space_group_name_H-M   'P 1'
#
loop_
_entity.id
_entity.type
_entity.pdbx_description
1 polymer ?
#
loop_
_entity_poly.entity_id
_entity_poly.type
_entity_poly.pdbx_seq_one_letter_code
_entity_poly.pdbx_strand_id
1 'polypeptide(L)'
;IARKALISLSEACRLSEMKLITQQDIAKIKSHIEVWHKFLSKYIGVGSFTINQHYLSHIGIYIEQLGPLRCISARPLERMIGCMKRKIKSASKPAENVANVVLAHHQFSQNQWDDQPPQQCSKSPEHIPIAEMVSVYTFNTSLNIPQVLTNYFQKVVTDEPVVTILESYNLKESN
;
A
#
# COMPACT_ATOMS: atom_id res chain seq x y z
N ILE A 1 27.70 -16.47 10.22
CA ILE A 1 26.91 -15.31 10.69
C ILE A 1 26.20 -14.61 9.54
N ALA A 2 26.90 -14.16 8.49
CA ALA A 2 26.29 -13.55 7.30
C ALA A 2 25.17 -14.39 6.64
N ARG A 3 25.42 -15.70 6.43
CA ARG A 3 24.41 -16.64 5.90
C ARG A 3 23.10 -16.62 6.71
N LYS A 4 23.19 -16.61 8.04
CA LYS A 4 22.01 -16.58 8.92
C LYS A 4 21.24 -15.28 8.76
N ALA A 5 21.94 -14.15 8.71
CA ALA A 5 21.32 -12.84 8.52
C ALA A 5 20.59 -12.72 7.18
N LEU A 6 21.19 -13.23 6.10
CA LEU A 6 20.56 -13.26 4.77
C LEU A 6 19.32 -14.17 4.73
N ILE A 7 19.39 -15.35 5.35
CA ILE A 7 18.22 -16.24 5.48
C ILE A 7 17.10 -15.54 6.26
N SER A 8 17.44 -14.88 7.38
CA SER A 8 16.46 -14.11 8.16
C SER A 8 15.80 -13.01 7.32
N LEU A 9 16.59 -12.22 6.58
CA LEU A 9 16.03 -11.19 5.70
C LEU A 9 15.10 -11.80 4.64
N SER A 10 15.52 -12.90 4.00
CA SER A 10 14.71 -13.59 2.99
C SER A 10 13.39 -14.10 3.55
N GLU A 11 13.40 -14.70 4.75
CA GLU A 11 12.19 -15.16 5.41
C GLU A 11 11.27 -14.01 5.82
N ALA A 12 11.82 -12.90 6.34
CA ALA A 12 11.04 -11.71 6.66
C ALA A 12 10.32 -11.17 5.42
N CYS A 13 11.01 -11.06 4.28
CA CYS A 13 10.41 -10.64 3.01
C CYS A 13 9.31 -11.62 2.56
N ARG A 14 9.58 -12.92 2.59
CA ARG A 14 8.61 -13.96 2.18
C ARG A 14 7.33 -13.90 3.01
N LEU A 15 7.46 -13.80 4.34
CA LEU A 15 6.32 -13.68 5.25
C LEU A 15 5.52 -12.40 4.99
N SER A 16 6.21 -11.28 4.75
CA SER A 16 5.59 -9.98 4.49
C SER A 16 4.76 -9.94 3.20
N GLU A 17 5.03 -10.83 2.25
CA GLU A 17 4.28 -10.94 0.99
C GLU A 17 3.08 -11.91 1.04
N MET A 18 2.82 -12.55 2.19
CA MET A 18 1.69 -13.46 2.34
C MET A 18 0.34 -12.73 2.30
N LYS A 19 -0.71 -13.41 1.82
CA LYS A 19 -2.08 -12.86 1.76
C LYS A 19 -2.74 -12.77 3.14
N LEU A 20 -2.43 -13.73 4.01
CA LEU A 20 -2.89 -13.82 5.39
C LEU A 20 -1.65 -13.89 6.27
N ILE A 21 -1.58 -13.04 7.28
CA ILE A 21 -0.43 -12.93 8.18
C ILE A 21 -0.97 -12.97 9.61
N THR A 22 -0.41 -13.86 10.43
CA THR A 22 -0.78 -13.99 11.85
C THR A 22 0.11 -13.10 12.73
N GLN A 23 -0.29 -12.89 13.99
CA GLN A 23 0.55 -12.17 14.96
C GLN A 23 1.91 -12.87 15.19
N GLN A 24 1.93 -14.21 15.14
CA GLN A 24 3.17 -14.97 15.23
C GLN A 24 4.09 -14.69 14.03
N ASP A 25 3.54 -14.54 12.82
CA ASP A 25 4.32 -14.20 11.64
C ASP A 25 4.89 -12.79 11.73
N ILE A 26 4.13 -11.83 12.26
CA ILE A 26 4.59 -10.46 12.50
C ILE A 26 5.75 -10.46 13.50
N ALA A 27 5.64 -11.22 14.59
CA ALA A 27 6.73 -11.37 15.55
C ALA A 27 7.99 -11.98 14.91
N LYS A 28 7.84 -12.99 14.03
CA LYS A 28 8.94 -13.57 13.25
C LYS A 28 9.58 -12.56 12.30
N ILE A 29 8.77 -11.76 11.59
CA ILE A 29 9.24 -10.69 10.71
C ILE A 29 10.12 -9.70 11.49
N LYS A 30 9.60 -9.16 12.61
CA LYS A 30 10.32 -8.22 13.48
C LYS A 30 11.65 -8.82 13.97
N SER A 31 11.63 -10.06 14.45
CA SER A 31 12.82 -10.77 14.92
C SER A 31 13.86 -10.99 13.81
N HIS A 32 13.42 -11.37 12.62
CA HIS A 32 14.31 -11.61 11.49
C HIS A 32 14.97 -10.34 10.96
N ILE A 33 14.22 -9.23 10.90
CA ILE A 33 14.78 -7.91 10.54
C ILE A 33 15.80 -7.45 11.58
N GLU A 34 15.57 -7.70 12.87
CA GLU A 34 16.54 -7.39 13.92
C GLU A 34 17.85 -8.19 13.75
N VAL A 35 17.78 -9.48 13.41
CA VAL A 35 18.98 -10.29 13.12
C VAL A 35 19.75 -9.71 11.93
N TRP A 36 19.05 -9.27 10.89
CA TRP A 36 19.65 -8.61 9.73
C TRP A 36 20.32 -7.28 10.08
N HIS A 37 19.63 -6.40 10.81
CA HIS A 37 20.18 -5.10 11.24
C HIS A 37 21.37 -5.25 12.19
N LYS A 38 21.35 -6.22 13.10
CA LYS A 38 22.51 -6.54 13.96
C LYS A 38 23.72 -6.95 13.12
N PHE A 39 23.52 -7.72 12.05
CA PHE A 39 24.60 -8.08 11.14
C PHE A 39 25.15 -6.85 10.40
N LEU A 40 24.27 -6.02 9.82
CA LEU A 40 24.69 -4.79 9.13
C LEU A 40 25.46 -3.84 10.04
N SER A 41 24.93 -3.56 11.22
CA SER A 41 25.57 -2.67 12.19
C SER A 41 26.96 -3.17 12.61
N LYS A 42 27.10 -4.48 12.85
CA LYS A 42 28.36 -5.06 13.32
C LYS A 42 29.43 -5.19 12.25
N TYR A 43 29.08 -5.53 11.01
CA TYR A 43 30.06 -5.95 9.99
C TYR A 43 30.16 -5.02 8.78
N ILE A 44 29.15 -4.18 8.53
CA ILE A 44 29.16 -3.22 7.42
C ILE A 44 29.26 -1.78 7.95
N GLY A 45 28.68 -1.51 9.11
CA GLY A 45 28.68 -0.21 9.77
C GLY A 45 27.45 0.64 9.42
N VAL A 46 27.37 1.80 10.08
CA VAL A 46 26.18 2.67 10.08
C VAL A 46 25.81 3.21 8.69
N GLY A 47 26.78 3.36 7.78
CA GLY A 47 26.52 3.80 6.40
C GLY A 47 25.65 2.85 5.58
N SER A 48 25.42 1.61 6.06
CA SER A 48 24.51 0.66 5.42
C SER A 48 23.03 0.92 5.71
N PHE A 49 22.71 1.72 6.73
CA PHE A 49 21.33 2.05 7.12
C PHE A 49 20.74 3.15 6.24
N THR A 50 20.48 2.78 4.98
CA THR A 50 19.74 3.60 4.04
C THR A 50 18.26 3.70 4.43
N ILE A 51 17.51 4.58 3.76
CA ILE A 51 16.06 4.72 3.96
C ILE A 51 15.30 3.39 3.81
N ASN A 52 15.78 2.49 2.95
CA ASN A 52 15.18 1.16 2.80
C ASN A 52 15.36 0.31 4.07
N GLN A 53 16.52 0.35 4.72
CA GLN A 53 16.74 -0.34 5.98
C GLN A 53 15.88 0.27 7.10
N HIS A 54 15.70 1.59 7.08
CA HIS A 54 14.78 2.26 7.99
C HIS A 54 13.34 1.77 7.79
N TYR A 55 12.83 1.73 6.55
CA TYR A 55 11.49 1.21 6.27
C TYR A 55 11.32 -0.26 6.63
N LEU A 56 12.35 -1.09 6.43
CA LEU A 56 12.32 -2.49 6.87
C LEU A 56 12.00 -2.59 8.37
N SER A 57 12.55 -1.71 9.21
CA SER A 57 12.28 -1.72 10.66
C SER A 57 10.80 -1.50 11.02
N HIS A 58 10.04 -0.84 10.14
CA HIS A 58 8.63 -0.50 10.36
C HIS A 58 7.63 -1.48 9.74
N ILE A 59 8.09 -2.45 8.94
CA ILE A 59 7.20 -3.40 8.24
C ILE A 59 6.23 -4.09 9.21
N GLY A 60 6.73 -4.55 10.36
CA GLY A 60 5.88 -5.21 11.35
C GLY A 60 4.75 -4.30 11.85
N ILE A 61 5.05 -3.02 12.09
CA ILE A 61 4.05 -2.02 12.52
C ILE A 61 3.06 -1.74 11.39
N TYR A 62 3.52 -1.62 10.15
CA TYR A 62 2.62 -1.40 9.00
C TYR A 62 1.68 -2.57 8.79
N ILE A 63 2.15 -3.81 8.96
CA ILE A 63 1.27 -4.97 8.86
C ILE A 63 0.23 -4.99 9.98
N GLU A 64 0.61 -4.60 11.21
CA GLU A 64 -0.31 -4.51 12.35
C GLU A 64 -1.41 -3.44 12.14
N GLN A 65 -1.05 -2.29 11.56
CA GLN A 65 -1.94 -1.15 11.44
C GLN A 65 -2.75 -1.10 10.14
N LEU A 66 -2.15 -1.53 9.03
CA LEU A 66 -2.69 -1.38 7.68
C LEU A 66 -3.07 -2.71 7.04
N GLY A 67 -2.70 -3.83 7.68
CA GLY A 67 -2.88 -5.17 7.15
C GLY A 67 -1.75 -5.61 6.21
N PRO A 68 -1.92 -6.76 5.53
CA PRO A 68 -0.86 -7.36 4.72
C PRO A 68 -0.30 -6.42 3.65
N LEU A 69 1.03 -6.31 3.55
CA LEU A 69 1.69 -5.39 2.61
C LEU A 69 1.26 -5.59 1.16
N ARG A 70 0.92 -6.83 0.78
CA ARG A 70 0.42 -7.16 -0.56
C ARG A 70 -0.84 -6.34 -0.92
N CYS A 71 -1.73 -6.14 0.04
CA CYS A 71 -3.01 -5.44 -0.17
C CYS A 71 -2.82 -3.93 -0.31
N ILE A 72 -1.83 -3.36 0.38
CA ILE A 72 -1.52 -1.92 0.36
C ILE A 72 -0.40 -1.56 -0.64
N SER A 73 0.11 -2.52 -1.40
CA SER A 73 1.19 -2.29 -2.36
C SER A 73 0.73 -1.48 -3.57
N ALA A 74 1.63 -0.73 -4.19
CA ALA A 74 1.37 -0.02 -5.43
C ALA A 74 1.30 -0.95 -6.68
N ARG A 75 1.59 -2.25 -6.54
CA ARG A 75 1.67 -3.18 -7.68
C ARG A 75 0.40 -3.27 -8.53
N PRO A 76 -0.83 -3.20 -7.98
CA PRO A 76 -2.04 -3.14 -8.80
C PRO A 76 -2.11 -1.86 -9.65
N LEU A 77 -1.75 -0.71 -9.07
CA LEU A 77 -1.71 0.58 -9.76
C LEU A 77 -0.68 0.58 -10.89
N GLU A 78 0.53 0.09 -10.63
CA GLU A 78 1.59 -0.03 -11.65
C GLU A 78 1.16 -0.92 -12.82
N ARG A 79 0.50 -2.06 -12.54
CA ARG A 79 -0.07 -2.94 -13.57
C ARG A 79 -1.15 -2.24 -14.37
N MET A 80 -2.01 -1.47 -13.71
CA MET A 80 -3.05 -0.69 -14.38
C MET A 80 -2.44 0.38 -15.29
N ILE A 81 -1.46 1.14 -14.81
CA ILE A 81 -0.74 2.14 -15.61
C ILE A 81 -0.11 1.47 -16.85
N GLY A 82 0.52 0.31 -16.68
CA GLY A 82 1.06 -0.46 -17.80
C GLY A 82 -0.01 -0.88 -18.82
N CYS A 83 -1.18 -1.32 -18.34
CA CYS A 83 -2.32 -1.67 -19.19
C CYS A 83 -2.83 -0.46 -19.98
N MET A 84 -3.07 0.65 -19.30
CA MET A 84 -3.56 1.89 -19.91
C MET A 84 -2.57 2.44 -20.94
N LYS A 85 -1.27 2.49 -20.59
CA LYS A 85 -0.21 2.92 -21.53
C LYS A 85 -0.19 2.09 -22.82
N ARG A 86 -0.45 0.78 -22.76
CA ARG A 86 -0.52 -0.08 -23.96
C ARG A 86 -1.77 0.22 -24.79
N LYS A 87 -2.93 0.38 -24.15
CA LYS A 87 -4.20 0.66 -24.85
C LYS A 87 -4.24 2.04 -25.50
N ILE A 88 -3.57 3.02 -24.89
CA ILE A 88 -3.57 4.42 -25.32
C ILE A 88 -2.67 4.68 -26.54
N LYS A 89 -1.64 3.85 -26.76
CA LYS A 89 -0.74 3.99 -27.91
C LYS A 89 -1.48 3.70 -29.22
N SER A 90 -1.91 4.77 -29.91
CA SER A 90 -2.44 4.73 -31.28
C SER A 90 -1.54 5.55 -32.20
N ALA A 91 -1.20 4.99 -33.36
CA ALA A 91 -0.36 5.66 -34.36
C ALA A 91 -1.13 6.67 -35.22
N SER A 92 -2.45 6.57 -35.29
CA SER A 92 -3.28 7.44 -36.16
C SER A 92 -3.91 8.60 -35.40
N LYS A 93 -4.57 8.32 -34.27
CA LYS A 93 -5.37 9.28 -33.52
C LYS A 93 -5.17 9.12 -32.01
N PRO A 94 -4.01 9.54 -31.48
CA PRO A 94 -3.67 9.32 -30.08
C PRO A 94 -4.64 9.99 -29.12
N ALA A 95 -5.08 11.23 -29.37
CA ALA A 95 -5.98 11.96 -28.46
C ALA A 95 -7.38 11.33 -28.35
N GLU A 96 -8.02 11.00 -29.49
CA GLU A 96 -9.33 10.33 -29.51
C GLU A 96 -9.26 8.95 -28.85
N ASN A 97 -8.17 8.21 -29.09
CA ASN A 97 -7.97 6.89 -28.49
C ASN A 97 -7.80 6.95 -26.96
N VAL A 98 -7.10 7.97 -26.43
CA VAL A 98 -7.02 8.19 -24.97
C VAL A 98 -8.40 8.37 -24.38
N ALA A 99 -9.19 9.29 -24.94
CA ALA A 99 -10.53 9.61 -24.44
C ALA A 99 -11.42 8.37 -24.42
N ASN A 100 -11.45 7.61 -25.52
CA ASN A 100 -12.24 6.38 -25.64
C ASN A 100 -11.81 5.30 -24.63
N VAL A 101 -10.50 5.10 -24.43
CA VAL A 101 -9.98 4.11 -23.47
C VAL A 101 -10.32 4.49 -22.03
N VAL A 102 -10.24 5.78 -21.68
CA VAL A 102 -10.59 6.27 -20.34
C VAL A 102 -12.10 6.16 -20.09
N LEU A 103 -12.93 6.60 -21.05
CA LEU A 103 -14.39 6.48 -20.97
C LEU A 103 -14.84 5.03 -20.81
N ALA A 104 -14.31 4.12 -21.63
CA ALA A 104 -14.63 2.70 -21.55
C ALA A 104 -14.22 2.07 -20.21
N HIS A 105 -13.05 2.46 -19.67
CA HIS A 105 -12.62 2.00 -18.34
C HIS A 105 -13.52 2.54 -17.23
N HIS A 106 -13.92 3.81 -17.30
CA HIS A 106 -14.83 4.42 -16.33
C HIS A 106 -16.20 3.73 -16.32
N GLN A 107 -16.79 3.50 -17.49
CA GLN A 107 -18.06 2.80 -17.65
C GLN A 107 -18.00 1.36 -17.13
N PHE A 108 -16.95 0.61 -17.51
CA PHE A 108 -16.73 -0.74 -16.98
C PHE A 108 -16.60 -0.76 -15.46
N SER A 109 -15.92 0.24 -14.89
CA SER A 109 -15.78 0.36 -13.44
C SER A 109 -17.13 0.66 -12.79
N GLN A 110 -17.93 1.60 -13.28
CA GLN A 110 -19.23 1.91 -12.67
C GLN A 110 -20.18 0.71 -12.67
N ASN A 111 -20.30 0.01 -13.79
CA ASN A 111 -21.18 -1.15 -13.91
C ASN A 111 -20.80 -2.30 -12.93
N GLN A 112 -19.52 -2.46 -12.60
CA GLN A 112 -19.08 -3.45 -11.63
C GLN A 112 -19.50 -3.13 -10.18
N TRP A 113 -19.66 -1.85 -9.84
CA TRP A 113 -20.08 -1.42 -8.51
C TRP A 113 -21.60 -1.41 -8.37
N ASP A 114 -22.33 -1.17 -9.46
CA ASP A 114 -23.80 -1.19 -9.50
C ASP A 114 -24.38 -2.62 -9.47
N ASP A 115 -23.62 -3.63 -9.92
CA ASP A 115 -24.01 -5.04 -9.89
C ASP A 115 -23.69 -5.77 -8.57
N GLN A 116 -23.08 -5.11 -7.58
CA GLN A 116 -22.92 -5.67 -6.22
C GLN A 116 -23.93 -5.03 -5.26
N PRO A 117 -24.95 -5.75 -4.77
CA PRO A 117 -25.71 -5.27 -3.62
C PRO A 117 -24.73 -5.07 -2.45
N PRO A 118 -24.95 -4.07 -1.56
CA PRO A 118 -24.13 -3.92 -0.37
C PRO A 118 -24.14 -5.26 0.37
N GLN A 119 -22.98 -5.92 0.45
CA GLN A 119 -22.85 -7.12 1.27
C GLN A 119 -23.09 -6.72 2.72
N GLN A 120 -24.34 -6.89 3.18
CA GLN A 120 -24.60 -7.15 4.58
C GLN A 120 -23.86 -8.44 4.91
N CYS A 121 -22.86 -8.33 5.77
CA CYS A 121 -22.15 -9.47 6.33
C CYS A 121 -23.13 -10.25 7.24
N SER A 122 -23.90 -11.17 6.66
CA SER A 122 -24.75 -12.08 7.43
C SER A 122 -24.55 -13.53 7.01
N LYS A 123 -23.78 -14.23 7.86
CA LYS A 123 -24.04 -15.55 8.48
C LYS A 123 -22.77 -16.41 8.48
N SER A 124 -22.21 -16.51 9.69
CA SER A 124 -21.19 -17.48 10.12
C SER A 124 -21.59 -18.92 9.81
N PRO A 125 -20.63 -19.76 9.41
CA PRO A 125 -20.57 -21.15 9.82
C PRO A 125 -19.36 -21.39 10.76
N GLU A 126 -19.70 -21.77 11.98
CA GLU A 126 -18.98 -22.70 12.88
C GLU A 126 -17.54 -22.35 13.37
N HIS A 127 -17.53 -21.81 14.59
CA HIS A 127 -16.56 -21.97 15.70
C HIS A 127 -15.06 -22.14 15.36
N ILE A 128 -14.39 -21.00 15.22
CA ILE A 128 -12.98 -20.84 15.63
C ILE A 128 -12.95 -19.65 16.62
N PRO A 129 -12.33 -19.77 17.81
CA PRO A 129 -12.39 -18.71 18.82
C PRO A 129 -11.83 -17.37 18.28
N ILE A 130 -12.67 -16.34 18.32
CA ILE A 130 -12.52 -15.02 17.67
C ILE A 130 -11.45 -14.12 18.33
N ALA A 131 -10.67 -14.62 19.30
CA ALA A 131 -9.73 -13.78 20.05
C ALA A 131 -8.43 -13.41 19.30
N GLU A 132 -8.09 -14.06 18.18
CA GLU A 132 -6.75 -13.91 17.55
C GLU A 132 -6.73 -13.50 16.06
N MET A 133 -7.89 -13.30 15.41
CA MET A 133 -7.93 -12.80 14.04
C MET A 133 -8.30 -11.32 14.01
N VAL A 134 -7.34 -10.48 13.64
CA VAL A 134 -7.64 -9.09 13.24
C VAL A 134 -8.40 -9.15 11.92
N SER A 135 -9.73 -9.03 12.00
CA SER A 135 -10.61 -8.89 10.84
C SER A 135 -10.31 -7.56 10.14
N VAL A 136 -9.90 -7.64 8.88
CA VAL A 136 -9.39 -6.53 8.04
C VAL A 136 -10.53 -5.67 7.45
N TYR A 137 -11.76 -5.76 7.95
CA TYR A 137 -12.92 -5.16 7.27
C TYR A 137 -13.48 -3.88 7.89
N THR A 138 -12.77 -3.23 8.80
CA THR A 138 -13.11 -1.86 9.21
C THR A 138 -11.93 -0.94 8.91
N PHE A 139 -11.85 -0.49 7.65
CA PHE A 139 -11.10 0.74 7.36
C PHE A 139 -11.78 1.85 8.16
N ASN A 140 -11.13 2.32 9.22
CA ASN A 140 -11.66 3.37 10.05
C ASN A 140 -11.67 4.66 9.22
N THR A 141 -12.85 5.06 8.75
CA THR A 141 -13.09 6.30 7.99
C THR A 141 -12.76 7.56 8.81
N SER A 142 -12.49 7.42 10.10
CA SER A 142 -12.02 8.49 10.99
C SER A 142 -10.50 8.70 10.94
N LEU A 143 -9.75 7.90 10.16
CA LEU A 143 -8.31 8.08 10.04
C LEU A 143 -8.04 9.38 9.29
N ASN A 144 -7.55 10.39 10.01
CA ASN A 144 -7.16 11.68 9.44
C ASN A 144 -5.90 11.47 8.58
N ILE A 145 -6.10 11.10 7.32
CA ILE A 145 -5.06 10.89 6.31
C ILE A 145 -4.08 12.08 6.28
N PRO A 146 -4.53 13.35 6.32
CA PRO A 146 -3.63 14.50 6.45
C PRO A 146 -2.70 14.46 7.66
N GLN A 147 -3.21 14.08 8.84
CA GLN A 147 -2.40 13.96 10.07
C GLN A 147 -1.36 12.84 9.95
N VAL A 148 -1.73 11.70 9.37
CA VAL A 148 -0.82 10.57 9.15
C VAL A 148 0.30 10.97 8.20
N LEU A 149 -0.04 11.61 7.09
CA LEU A 149 0.95 12.11 6.13
C LEU A 149 1.83 13.20 6.76
N THR A 150 1.26 14.13 7.52
CA THR A 150 1.99 15.19 8.23
C THR A 150 3.00 14.61 9.23
N ASN A 151 2.61 13.59 9.99
CA ASN A 151 3.49 12.90 10.92
C ASN A 151 4.59 12.10 10.19
N TYR A 152 4.29 11.57 9.01
CA TYR A 152 5.21 10.77 8.22
C TYR A 152 6.25 11.62 7.46
N PHE A 153 5.88 12.85 7.08
CA PHE A 153 6.73 13.79 6.33
C PHE A 153 7.36 14.90 7.19
N GLN A 154 7.33 14.80 8.52
CA GLN A 154 7.82 15.90 9.39
C GLN A 154 9.24 16.36 9.00
N LYS A 155 9.29 17.63 8.56
CA LYS A 155 10.42 18.42 8.03
C LYS A 155 10.88 18.10 6.60
N VAL A 156 10.18 18.71 5.66
CA VAL A 156 10.86 19.52 4.63
C VAL A 156 10.33 20.95 4.78
N VAL A 157 10.96 21.72 5.66
CA VAL A 157 10.87 23.18 5.64
C VAL A 157 12.27 23.67 5.34
N THR A 158 12.49 24.10 4.10
CA THR A 158 13.28 25.29 3.79
C THR A 158 12.64 25.96 2.59
N ASP A 159 12.13 27.16 2.86
CA ASP A 159 11.68 28.25 2.01
C ASP A 159 12.01 28.12 0.51
N GLU A 160 10.98 28.02 -0.32
CA GLU A 160 10.84 28.53 -1.70
C GLU A 160 9.40 28.18 -2.16
N PRO A 161 8.56 29.13 -2.59
CA PRO A 161 7.16 28.87 -2.91
C PRO A 161 7.02 28.57 -4.40
N VAL A 162 6.64 27.35 -4.80
CA VAL A 162 5.68 27.08 -5.91
C VAL A 162 5.37 25.58 -5.91
N VAL A 163 4.18 25.20 -5.47
CA VAL A 163 3.38 24.17 -6.16
C VAL A 163 1.95 24.68 -6.20
N THR A 164 1.62 25.35 -7.29
CA THR A 164 0.25 25.74 -7.62
C THR A 164 -0.52 24.50 -8.08
N ILE A 165 -1.40 23.96 -7.24
CA ILE A 165 -2.51 23.12 -7.70
C ILE A 165 -3.69 24.06 -7.92
N LEU A 166 -3.81 24.57 -9.14
CA LEU A 166 -5.02 25.21 -9.61
C LEU A 166 -5.91 24.13 -10.23
N GLU A 167 -6.91 23.68 -9.48
CA GLU A 167 -8.16 23.19 -10.07
C GLU A 167 -9.32 23.90 -9.36
N SER A 168 -9.57 25.13 -9.78
CA SER A 168 -10.83 25.80 -9.55
C SER A 168 -11.71 25.60 -10.77
N TYR A 169 -12.71 24.73 -10.68
CA TYR A 169 -14.02 24.99 -11.29
C TYR A 169 -15.13 24.60 -10.32
N ASN A 170 -15.56 25.60 -9.57
CA ASN A 170 -16.95 25.71 -9.13
C ASN A 170 -17.81 25.86 -10.39
N LEU A 171 -18.74 24.94 -10.62
CA LEU A 171 -20.00 25.29 -11.24
C LEU A 171 -21.10 24.82 -10.28
N LYS A 172 -21.61 25.80 -9.52
CA LYS A 172 -22.86 25.70 -8.79
C LYS A 172 -24.02 25.49 -9.78
N GLU A 173 -25.02 24.80 -9.27
CA GLU A 173 -26.31 24.52 -9.87
C GLU A 173 -27.09 25.76 -10.37
N SER A 174 -28.05 25.45 -11.26
CA SER A 174 -29.39 26.06 -11.44
C SER A 174 -29.54 27.53 -11.88
N ASN A 175 -29.82 27.72 -13.18
CA ASN A 175 -31.17 27.98 -13.74
C ASN A 175 -31.13 27.99 -15.27
#